data_AF-A0A925RBC0-F1
#
_entry.id   AF-A0A925RBC0-F1
#
_cell.length_a   1.000
_cell.length_b   1.000
_cell.length_c   1.000
_cell.angle_alpha   90.00
_cell.angle_beta   90.00
_cell.angle_gamma   90.00
#
_symmetry.space_group_name_H-M   'P 1'
#
loop_
_entity.id
_entity.type
_entity.pdbx_description
1 polymer ?
#
loop_
_entity_poly.entity_id
_entity_poly.type
_entity_poly.pdbx_seq_one_letter_code
_entity_poly.pdbx_strand_id
1 'polypeptide(L)'
;TVDLQAAAAVRLKYSPEQTMKLAQALFDHGIITYHRTDSVRMDDAFVTEIREFLGKSLGADYLPPKPNQHKSKNSQADAHEGIRPTHMHSIAEIAAVIKKENLTQEHARLYELIFKRAVASQMAPARFDSTTMLFEVAGERFKASGRVLIFDGFLKVYAELDEEKEKKGEDEKLQLLPPVEVGELLPKVKEILDEKKTKPPGRFTLGSLVKELERLGIGRPSTYAAITKNITDRGYVKEEKGKVVPMPPGEALIDYLMGQHAWVIDYELTSKMESFLDLVVENKETWQRFCRGVHNKMGFSVPAARNAGGGPSEGQLKYANDLAARNSLAIPEEILKSGRALSMWIEGVVGRKAAPDRSLKVSQDK
;
A
#
# COMPACT_ATOMS: atom_id res chain seq x y z
N THR A 1 -1.52 -1.51 2.72
CA THR A 1 -0.04 -1.50 2.88
C THR A 1 0.59 -0.15 2.65
N VAL A 2 0.27 0.54 1.54
CA VAL A 2 0.83 1.86 1.20
C VAL A 2 0.66 2.87 2.32
N ASP A 3 -0.56 2.98 2.86
CA ASP A 3 -0.82 3.92 3.95
C ASP A 3 -0.05 3.60 5.23
N LEU A 4 0.17 2.32 5.54
CA LEU A 4 1.00 1.92 6.68
C LEU A 4 2.46 2.36 6.49
N GLN A 5 3.04 2.07 5.33
CA GLN A 5 4.42 2.46 5.02
C GLN A 5 4.60 3.97 5.04
N ALA A 6 3.65 4.72 4.46
CA ALA A 6 3.69 6.18 4.45
C ALA A 6 3.52 6.77 5.85
N ALA A 7 2.59 6.25 6.66
CA ALA A 7 2.39 6.71 8.03
C ALA A 7 3.60 6.39 8.92
N ALA A 8 4.16 5.19 8.82
CA ALA A 8 5.35 4.79 9.58
C ALA A 8 6.59 5.62 9.19
N ALA A 9 6.78 5.92 7.90
CA ALA A 9 7.87 6.78 7.46
C ALA A 9 7.77 8.20 8.01
N VAL A 10 6.57 8.77 8.07
CA VAL A 10 6.36 10.11 8.61
C VAL A 10 6.49 10.14 10.13
N ARG A 11 5.81 9.22 10.82
CA ARG A 11 5.59 9.28 12.29
C ARG A 11 6.63 8.52 13.10
N LEU A 12 7.17 7.43 12.56
CA LEU A 12 8.12 6.55 13.25
C LEU A 12 9.53 6.63 12.64
N LYS A 13 9.68 7.32 11.50
CA LYS A 13 10.91 7.39 10.70
C LYS A 13 11.40 6.01 10.21
N TYR A 14 10.50 5.03 10.12
CA TYR A 14 10.84 3.71 9.60
C TYR A 14 10.83 3.71 8.08
N SER A 15 11.84 3.10 7.47
CA SER A 15 11.85 2.86 6.02
C SER A 15 10.70 1.90 5.64
N PRO A 16 10.25 1.88 4.37
CA PRO A 16 9.29 0.89 3.90
C PRO A 16 9.74 -0.55 4.18
N GLU A 17 11.04 -0.85 4.02
CA GLU A 17 11.60 -2.17 4.31
C GLU A 17 11.50 -2.52 5.80
N GLN A 18 11.97 -1.62 6.69
CA GLN A 18 11.87 -1.83 8.13
C GLN A 18 10.42 -2.02 8.56
N THR A 19 9.51 -1.19 8.04
CA THR A 19 8.07 -1.29 8.33
C THR A 19 7.52 -2.66 7.93
N MET A 20 7.86 -3.17 6.75
CA MET A 20 7.38 -4.48 6.29
C MET A 20 8.00 -5.63 7.07
N LYS A 21 9.28 -5.53 7.49
CA LYS A 21 9.93 -6.53 8.35
C LYS A 21 9.25 -6.63 9.72
N LEU A 22 8.99 -5.49 10.36
CA LEU A 22 8.30 -5.44 11.64
C LEU A 22 6.83 -5.93 11.51
N ALA A 23 6.13 -5.54 10.44
CA ALA A 23 4.77 -6.00 10.19
C ALA A 23 4.69 -7.50 9.88
N GLN A 24 5.69 -8.08 9.21
CA GLN A 24 5.79 -9.51 9.01
C GLN A 24 5.89 -10.24 10.35
N ALA A 25 6.76 -9.80 11.25
CA ALA A 25 6.88 -10.39 12.59
C ALA A 25 5.57 -10.28 13.38
N LEU A 26 4.92 -9.11 13.39
CA LEU A 26 3.61 -8.93 14.04
C LEU A 26 2.54 -9.88 13.46
N PHE A 27 2.55 -10.11 12.15
CA PHE A 27 1.65 -11.05 11.50
C PHE A 27 1.96 -12.52 11.85
N ASP A 28 3.23 -12.91 11.83
CA ASP A 28 3.67 -14.28 12.14
C ASP A 28 3.33 -14.68 13.60
N HIS A 29 3.31 -13.71 14.51
CA HIS A 29 2.86 -13.87 15.90
C HIS A 29 1.34 -13.72 16.08
N GLY A 30 0.57 -13.53 15.00
CA GLY A 30 -0.89 -13.41 15.06
C GLY A 30 -1.40 -12.13 15.74
N ILE A 31 -0.60 -11.07 15.81
CA ILE A 31 -0.97 -9.79 16.46
C ILE A 31 -1.74 -8.89 15.48
N ILE A 32 -1.41 -8.93 14.19
CA ILE A 32 -2.09 -8.17 13.14
C ILE A 32 -2.55 -9.09 11.99
N THR A 33 -3.51 -8.61 11.21
CA THR A 33 -3.90 -9.23 9.92
C THR A 33 -2.80 -9.12 8.87
N TYR A 34 -2.97 -9.80 7.74
CA TYR A 34 -1.96 -9.85 6.68
C TYR A 34 -1.58 -8.45 6.16
N HIS A 35 -0.30 -8.10 6.30
CA HIS A 35 0.21 -6.75 6.11
C HIS A 35 0.49 -6.36 4.64
N ARG A 36 0.30 -7.29 3.68
CA ARG A 36 0.38 -7.05 2.23
C ARG A 36 -1.02 -7.10 1.63
N THR A 37 -1.72 -5.99 1.74
CA THR A 37 -3.14 -5.84 1.37
C THR A 37 -3.35 -4.45 0.77
N ASP A 38 -4.18 -4.38 -0.26
CA ASP A 38 -4.77 -3.16 -0.83
C ASP A 38 -6.19 -2.90 -0.30
N SER A 39 -6.67 -3.75 0.61
CA SER A 39 -7.98 -3.62 1.26
C SER A 39 -7.95 -2.64 2.41
N VAL A 40 -9.09 -1.98 2.62
CA VAL A 40 -9.41 -1.19 3.83
C VAL A 40 -10.57 -1.81 4.61
N ARG A 41 -11.08 -2.97 4.17
CA ARG A 41 -12.18 -3.67 4.84
C ARG A 41 -11.77 -4.13 6.23
N MET A 42 -12.72 -4.12 7.14
CA MET A 42 -12.56 -4.64 8.50
C MET A 42 -13.67 -5.66 8.75
N ASP A 43 -13.33 -6.79 9.38
CA ASP A 43 -14.33 -7.78 9.78
C ASP A 43 -15.34 -7.21 10.79
N ASP A 44 -16.62 -7.60 10.63
CA ASP A 44 -17.73 -7.06 11.41
C ASP A 44 -17.63 -7.42 12.90
N ALA A 45 -17.04 -8.57 13.25
CA ALA A 45 -16.83 -8.94 14.66
C ALA A 45 -15.82 -8.00 15.31
N PHE A 46 -14.70 -7.72 14.63
CA PHE A 46 -13.70 -6.78 15.14
C PHE A 46 -14.21 -5.34 15.19
N VAL A 47 -15.03 -4.92 14.23
CA VAL A 47 -15.75 -3.63 14.30
C VAL A 47 -16.64 -3.56 15.54
N THR A 48 -17.34 -4.65 15.87
CA THR A 48 -18.16 -4.74 17.07
C THR A 48 -17.32 -4.62 18.34
N GLU A 49 -16.18 -5.31 18.42
CA GLU A 49 -15.24 -5.19 19.53
C GLU A 49 -14.74 -3.75 19.73
N ILE A 50 -14.37 -3.04 18.64
CA ILE A 50 -13.97 -1.63 18.72
C ILE A 50 -15.10 -0.78 19.30
N ARG A 51 -16.34 -0.98 18.82
CA ARG A 51 -17.49 -0.19 19.26
C ARG A 51 -17.80 -0.41 20.74
N GLU A 52 -17.73 -1.66 21.21
CA GLU A 52 -17.88 -1.98 22.63
C GLU A 52 -16.80 -1.34 23.49
N PHE A 53 -15.53 -1.41 23.04
CA PHE A 53 -14.41 -0.78 23.73
C PHE A 53 -14.60 0.74 23.84
N LEU A 54 -14.94 1.41 22.73
CA LEU A 54 -15.18 2.85 22.69
C LEU A 54 -16.37 3.26 23.56
N GLY A 55 -17.45 2.47 23.54
CA GLY A 55 -18.63 2.73 24.38
C GLY A 55 -18.32 2.65 25.88
N LYS A 56 -17.44 1.73 26.30
CA LYS A 56 -16.99 1.59 27.69
C LYS A 56 -15.96 2.65 28.11
N SER A 57 -15.07 3.04 27.21
CA SER A 57 -13.91 3.90 27.52
C SER A 57 -14.14 5.39 27.30
N LEU A 58 -14.79 5.77 26.19
CA LEU A 58 -14.96 7.16 25.78
C LEU A 58 -16.43 7.63 25.79
N GLY A 59 -17.37 6.68 25.76
CA GLY A 59 -18.81 6.96 25.81
C GLY A 59 -19.47 7.05 24.42
N ALA A 60 -20.79 7.17 24.42
CA ALA A 60 -21.62 7.05 23.22
C ALA A 60 -21.36 8.13 22.16
N ASP A 61 -20.95 9.34 22.57
CA ASP A 61 -20.71 10.46 21.65
C ASP A 61 -19.54 10.22 20.69
N TYR A 62 -18.61 9.32 21.04
CA TYR A 62 -17.47 8.94 20.19
C TYR A 62 -17.82 7.82 19.20
N LEU A 63 -19.04 7.29 19.26
CA LEU A 63 -19.53 6.24 18.36
C LEU A 63 -20.42 6.83 17.27
N PRO A 64 -20.10 6.61 15.99
CA PRO A 64 -21.03 6.89 14.92
C PRO A 64 -22.29 6.01 15.06
N PRO A 65 -23.48 6.50 14.63
CA PRO A 65 -24.74 5.74 14.72
C PRO A 65 -24.69 4.39 14.02
N LYS A 66 -23.92 4.28 12.93
CA LYS A 66 -23.66 3.04 12.20
C LYS A 66 -22.16 2.83 12.03
N PRO A 67 -21.66 1.59 11.91
CA PRO A 67 -20.26 1.33 11.56
C PRO A 67 -19.79 2.13 10.34
N ASN A 68 -18.58 2.67 10.42
CA ASN A 68 -17.98 3.37 9.30
C ASN A 68 -17.52 2.35 8.26
N GLN A 69 -17.96 2.52 7.01
CA GLN A 69 -17.51 1.71 5.88
C GLN A 69 -16.49 2.50 5.05
N HIS A 70 -15.37 1.85 4.73
CA HIS A 70 -14.32 2.40 3.88
C HIS A 70 -14.28 1.62 2.57
N LYS A 71 -14.10 2.30 1.45
CA LYS A 71 -14.06 1.67 0.12
C LYS A 71 -12.62 1.47 -0.34
N SER A 72 -12.29 0.25 -0.76
CA SER A 72 -11.03 -0.06 -1.43
C SER A 72 -11.04 0.51 -2.86
N LYS A 73 -9.86 0.84 -3.41
CA LYS A 73 -9.73 1.32 -4.80
C LYS A 73 -9.94 0.21 -5.83
N ASN A 74 -9.59 -1.03 -5.47
CA ASN A 74 -9.71 -2.21 -6.32
C ASN A 74 -10.79 -3.14 -5.76
N SER A 75 -11.74 -3.57 -6.60
CA SER A 75 -12.80 -4.50 -6.19
C SER A 75 -12.28 -5.89 -5.81
N GLN A 76 -11.07 -6.26 -6.26
CA GLN A 76 -10.42 -7.52 -5.88
C GLN A 76 -9.87 -7.51 -4.45
N ALA A 77 -9.57 -6.32 -3.91
CA ALA A 77 -9.04 -6.14 -2.56
C ALA A 77 -10.03 -6.59 -1.49
N ASP A 78 -11.33 -6.51 -1.77
CA ASP A 78 -12.39 -6.72 -0.78
C ASP A 78 -12.50 -8.18 -0.29
N ALA A 79 -11.83 -9.13 -0.96
CA ALA A 79 -11.67 -10.50 -0.47
C ALA A 79 -10.68 -10.61 0.70
N HIS A 80 -9.88 -9.57 0.94
CA HIS A 80 -8.93 -9.49 2.04
C HIS A 80 -9.36 -8.43 3.05
N GLU A 81 -8.82 -8.55 4.26
CA GLU A 81 -8.95 -7.50 5.27
C GLU A 81 -7.83 -6.47 5.13
N GLY A 82 -8.12 -5.25 5.59
CA GLY A 82 -7.12 -4.23 5.85
C GLY A 82 -6.24 -4.60 7.04
N ILE A 83 -5.15 -3.84 7.20
CA ILE A 83 -4.18 -4.07 8.28
C ILE A 83 -4.75 -3.55 9.60
N ARG A 84 -5.02 -4.46 10.53
CA ARG A 84 -5.60 -4.17 11.84
C ARG A 84 -5.09 -5.17 12.89
N PRO A 85 -5.27 -4.90 14.19
CA PRO A 85 -5.14 -5.92 15.22
C PRO A 85 -6.03 -7.14 14.94
N THR A 86 -5.58 -8.33 15.32
CA THR A 86 -6.41 -9.55 15.27
C THR A 86 -7.49 -9.53 16.35
N HIS A 87 -7.17 -8.99 17.53
CA HIS A 87 -8.06 -8.87 18.68
C HIS A 87 -8.00 -7.49 19.31
N MET A 88 -9.13 -7.02 19.83
CA MET A 88 -9.19 -5.73 20.51
C MET A 88 -8.61 -5.82 21.93
N HIS A 89 -7.92 -4.75 22.35
CA HIS A 89 -7.43 -4.53 23.72
C HIS A 89 -7.20 -3.03 23.94
N SER A 90 -6.74 -2.62 25.11
CA SER A 90 -6.42 -1.22 25.41
C SER A 90 -5.01 -0.82 24.97
N ILE A 91 -4.79 0.48 24.77
CA ILE A 91 -3.45 1.03 24.45
C ILE A 91 -2.43 0.68 25.54
N ALA A 92 -2.84 0.63 26.81
CA ALA A 92 -1.98 0.27 27.93
C ALA A 92 -1.46 -1.18 27.85
N GLU A 93 -2.19 -2.07 27.18
CA GLU A 93 -1.84 -3.49 27.03
C GLU A 93 -0.90 -3.76 25.86
N ILE A 94 -0.73 -2.82 24.93
CA ILE A 94 0.14 -2.96 23.74
C ILE A 94 1.54 -3.43 24.14
N ALA A 95 2.15 -2.78 25.13
CA ALA A 95 3.49 -3.14 25.60
C ALA A 95 3.55 -4.57 26.15
N ALA A 96 2.49 -5.02 26.84
CA ALA A 96 2.40 -6.37 27.38
C ALA A 96 2.22 -7.42 26.27
N VAL A 97 1.35 -7.14 25.28
CA VAL A 97 1.14 -8.01 24.10
C VAL A 97 2.45 -8.24 23.35
N ILE A 98 3.21 -7.17 23.10
CA ILE A 98 4.48 -7.21 22.37
C ILE A 98 5.55 -7.94 23.19
N LYS A 99 5.64 -7.66 24.49
CA LYS A 99 6.61 -8.30 25.39
C LYS A 99 6.37 -9.80 25.52
N LYS A 100 5.10 -10.24 25.58
CA LYS A 100 4.72 -11.66 25.67
C LYS A 100 5.28 -12.48 24.51
N GLU A 101 5.34 -11.88 23.32
CA GLU A 101 5.83 -12.49 22.09
C GLU A 101 7.35 -12.26 21.86
N ASN A 102 8.08 -11.74 22.86
CA ASN A 102 9.50 -11.38 22.77
C ASN A 102 9.84 -10.41 21.62
N LEU A 103 8.89 -9.52 21.27
CA LEU A 103 9.07 -8.52 20.23
C LEU A 103 9.66 -7.21 20.80
N THR A 104 10.29 -6.43 19.93
CA THR A 104 11.03 -5.22 20.34
C THR A 104 10.13 -4.00 20.51
N GLN A 105 10.66 -2.93 21.12
CA GLN A 105 9.97 -1.63 21.23
C GLN A 105 9.58 -1.04 19.85
N GLU A 106 10.33 -1.35 18.79
CA GLU A 106 9.99 -0.90 17.44
C GLU A 106 8.69 -1.53 16.94
N HIS A 107 8.47 -2.81 17.26
CA HIS A 107 7.22 -3.51 16.98
C HIS A 107 6.06 -2.89 17.76
N ALA A 108 6.27 -2.54 19.05
CA ALA A 108 5.25 -1.85 19.84
C ALA A 108 4.80 -0.53 19.21
N ARG A 109 5.75 0.29 18.75
CA ARG A 109 5.43 1.58 18.08
C ARG A 109 4.67 1.39 16.77
N LEU A 110 5.07 0.40 15.95
CA LEU A 110 4.36 0.11 14.71
C LEU A 110 2.95 -0.45 14.98
N TYR A 111 2.85 -1.33 15.98
CA TYR A 111 1.58 -1.93 16.36
C TYR A 111 0.63 -0.88 16.95
N GLU A 112 1.11 0.04 17.78
CA GLU A 112 0.32 1.18 18.27
C GLU A 112 -0.20 2.08 17.14
N LEU A 113 0.63 2.34 16.12
CA LEU A 113 0.19 3.09 14.93
C LEU A 113 -0.95 2.36 14.18
N ILE A 114 -0.85 1.04 14.02
CA ILE A 114 -1.90 0.20 13.40
C ILE A 114 -3.17 0.22 14.25
N PHE A 115 -3.03 0.00 15.55
CA PHE A 115 -4.13 -0.01 16.53
C PHE A 115 -4.89 1.32 16.52
N LYS A 116 -4.20 2.44 16.73
CA LYS A 116 -4.81 3.78 16.76
C LYS A 116 -5.51 4.10 15.44
N ARG A 117 -4.96 3.67 14.30
CA ARG A 117 -5.60 3.84 12.98
C ARG A 117 -6.89 3.03 12.87
N ALA A 118 -6.88 1.77 13.30
CA ALA A 118 -8.06 0.90 13.25
C ALA A 118 -9.19 1.47 14.13
N VAL A 119 -8.88 1.83 15.38
CA VAL A 119 -9.85 2.41 16.33
C VAL A 119 -10.40 3.74 15.80
N ALA A 120 -9.52 4.68 15.44
CA ALA A 120 -9.94 5.99 14.92
C ALA A 120 -10.83 5.90 13.67
N SER A 121 -10.64 4.86 12.84
CA SER A 121 -11.46 4.64 11.64
C SER A 121 -12.94 4.36 11.94
N GLN A 122 -13.27 3.93 13.16
CA GLN A 122 -14.63 3.62 13.63
C GLN A 122 -15.18 4.66 14.63
N MET A 123 -14.46 5.74 14.88
CA MET A 123 -14.89 6.83 15.77
C MET A 123 -15.70 7.89 15.05
N ALA A 124 -16.45 8.69 15.82
CA ALA A 124 -17.15 9.87 15.34
C ALA A 124 -16.17 10.92 14.78
N PRO A 125 -16.58 11.70 13.77
CA PRO A 125 -15.74 12.75 13.20
C PRO A 125 -15.47 13.85 14.23
N ALA A 126 -14.28 14.45 14.15
CA ALA A 126 -14.02 15.70 14.87
C ALA A 126 -14.91 16.83 14.30
N ARG A 127 -15.42 17.69 15.17
CA ARG A 127 -16.24 18.85 14.79
C ARG A 127 -15.53 20.14 15.12
N PHE A 128 -15.52 21.05 14.16
CA PHE A 128 -14.91 22.36 14.28
C PHE A 128 -15.90 23.44 13.87
N ASP A 129 -15.92 24.54 14.61
CA ASP A 129 -16.53 25.78 14.15
C ASP A 129 -15.48 26.56 13.39
N SER A 130 -15.78 26.88 12.13
CA SER A 130 -14.86 27.60 11.25
C SER A 130 -15.37 29.00 11.00
N THR A 131 -14.54 29.99 11.28
CA THR A 131 -14.84 31.41 11.10
C THR A 131 -13.99 31.97 9.98
N THR A 132 -14.61 32.67 9.03
CA THR A 132 -13.90 33.47 8.01
C THR A 132 -14.39 34.90 8.10
N MET A 133 -13.47 35.82 8.36
CA MET A 133 -13.71 37.25 8.37
C MET A 133 -13.16 37.85 7.08
N LEU A 134 -13.96 38.71 6.46
CA LEU A 134 -13.56 39.50 5.30
C LEU A 134 -13.56 40.96 5.73
N PHE A 135 -12.44 41.63 5.48
CA PHE A 135 -12.28 43.04 5.80
C PHE A 135 -12.10 43.82 4.51
N GLU A 136 -12.63 45.04 4.48
CA GLU A 136 -12.31 46.02 3.46
C GLU A 136 -11.45 47.11 4.09
N VAL A 137 -10.25 47.30 3.56
CA VAL A 137 -9.29 48.29 4.06
C VAL A 137 -8.79 49.10 2.88
N ALA A 138 -9.11 50.39 2.84
CA ALA A 138 -8.74 51.29 1.75
C ALA A 138 -9.12 50.77 0.33
N GLY A 139 -10.28 50.13 0.21
CA GLY A 139 -10.78 49.55 -1.05
C GLY A 139 -10.22 48.17 -1.41
N GLU A 140 -9.30 47.63 -0.60
CA GLU A 140 -8.73 46.29 -0.78
C GLU A 140 -9.39 45.27 0.17
N ARG A 141 -9.44 44.01 -0.26
CA ARG A 141 -10.05 42.91 0.52
C ARG A 141 -9.01 42.08 1.24
N PHE A 142 -9.18 41.95 2.55
CA PHE A 142 -8.38 41.08 3.40
C PHE A 142 -9.22 39.94 3.95
N LYS A 143 -8.58 38.81 4.26
CA LYS A 143 -9.23 37.62 4.81
C LYS A 143 -8.47 37.13 6.04
N ALA A 144 -9.20 36.87 7.11
CA ALA A 144 -8.73 36.05 8.23
C ALA A 144 -9.59 34.79 8.33
N SER A 145 -8.98 33.65 8.63
CA SER A 145 -9.68 32.39 8.84
C SER A 145 -9.18 31.74 10.13
N GLY A 146 -10.11 31.25 10.92
CA GLY A 146 -9.84 30.55 12.17
C GLY A 146 -10.79 29.39 12.34
N ARG A 147 -10.43 28.47 13.23
CA ARG A 147 -11.30 27.36 13.61
C ARG A 147 -11.14 27.01 15.08
N VAL A 148 -12.21 26.55 15.69
CA VAL A 148 -12.26 26.11 17.08
C VAL A 148 -12.71 24.66 17.13
N LEU A 149 -12.00 23.80 17.87
CA LEU A 149 -12.38 22.42 18.07
C LEU A 149 -13.57 22.35 19.05
N ILE A 150 -14.72 21.86 18.58
CA ILE A 150 -15.94 21.69 19.38
C ILE A 150 -16.03 20.27 19.94
N PHE A 151 -15.55 19.29 19.18
CA PHE A 151 -15.52 17.89 19.56
C PHE A 151 -14.33 17.20 18.92
N ASP A 152 -13.47 16.57 19.72
CA ASP A 152 -12.24 15.90 19.28
C ASP A 152 -12.51 14.63 18.49
N GLY A 153 -13.58 13.89 18.78
CA GLY A 153 -13.96 12.68 18.03
C GLY A 153 -12.76 11.74 17.84
N PHE A 154 -12.53 11.28 16.61
CA PHE A 154 -11.39 10.40 16.29
C PHE A 154 -10.02 11.02 16.60
N LEU A 155 -9.89 12.35 16.67
CA LEU A 155 -8.61 13.01 16.99
C LEU A 155 -8.16 12.69 18.40
N LYS A 156 -9.08 12.37 19.33
CA LYS A 156 -8.72 11.98 20.69
C LYS A 156 -7.74 10.81 20.77
N VAL A 157 -7.84 9.88 19.82
CA VAL A 157 -6.96 8.70 19.72
C VAL A 157 -5.85 8.90 18.69
N TYR A 158 -6.10 9.70 17.65
CA TYR A 158 -5.23 9.78 16.48
C TYR A 158 -4.29 10.99 16.45
N ALA A 159 -4.61 12.08 17.16
CA ALA A 159 -3.84 13.33 17.12
C ALA A 159 -2.48 13.26 17.83
N GLU A 160 -2.35 12.42 18.86
CA GLU A 160 -1.06 12.14 19.54
C GLU A 160 0.04 11.66 18.59
N LEU A 161 -0.34 11.20 17.38
CA LEU A 161 0.57 10.69 16.37
C LEU A 161 1.05 11.77 15.38
N ASP A 162 0.50 12.99 15.43
CA ASP A 162 0.78 14.10 14.50
C ASP A 162 1.54 15.28 15.15
N GLU A 163 1.96 15.17 16.42
CA GLU A 163 2.69 16.20 17.18
C GLU A 163 4.00 16.67 16.51
N GLU A 164 4.58 15.91 15.56
CA GLU A 164 5.73 16.37 14.77
C GLU A 164 5.39 17.42 13.70
N LYS A 165 4.12 17.53 13.26
CA LYS A 165 3.70 18.56 12.30
C LYS A 165 3.48 19.92 12.96
N GLU A 166 3.27 19.96 14.28
CA GLU A 166 3.02 21.20 15.02
C GLU A 166 4.24 22.15 15.03
N LYS A 167 5.44 21.68 14.68
CA LYS A 167 6.63 22.52 14.58
C LYS A 167 6.83 23.21 13.22
N LYS A 168 5.92 23.05 12.24
CA LYS A 168 6.07 23.64 10.88
C LYS A 168 5.01 24.65 10.45
N GLY A 169 4.22 25.17 11.38
CA GLY A 169 3.41 26.36 11.14
C GLY A 169 2.79 26.84 12.44
N GLU A 170 3.40 27.84 13.08
CA GLU A 170 2.77 28.58 14.17
C GLU A 170 1.42 29.21 13.73
N ASP A 171 1.14 29.28 12.42
CA ASP A 171 -0.11 29.78 11.84
C ASP A 171 -1.31 28.82 11.92
N GLU A 172 -1.12 27.51 12.18
CA GLU A 172 -2.23 26.53 12.23
C GLU A 172 -2.67 26.13 13.64
N LYS A 173 -2.04 26.71 14.68
CA LYS A 173 -2.63 26.71 16.02
C LYS A 173 -3.96 27.43 15.91
N LEU A 174 -5.06 26.67 15.87
CA LEU A 174 -6.45 27.06 16.16
C LEU A 174 -6.55 28.58 16.34
N GLN A 175 -6.52 29.33 15.23
CA GLN A 175 -6.41 30.78 15.31
C GLN A 175 -7.75 31.23 15.87
N LEU A 176 -7.79 31.44 17.18
CA LEU A 176 -8.99 31.85 17.88
C LEU A 176 -9.23 33.29 17.45
N LEU A 177 -10.09 33.45 16.46
CA LEU A 177 -10.47 34.78 16.01
C LEU A 177 -11.37 35.40 17.08
N PRO A 178 -11.18 36.69 17.41
CA PRO A 178 -12.04 37.38 18.35
C PRO A 178 -13.48 37.46 17.82
N PRO A 179 -14.52 37.50 18.67
CA PRO A 179 -15.86 37.81 18.21
C PRO A 179 -15.88 39.22 17.61
N VAL A 180 -16.46 39.36 16.42
CA VAL A 180 -16.69 40.65 15.74
C VAL A 180 -18.04 40.62 15.04
N GLU A 181 -18.65 41.78 14.84
CA GLU A 181 -19.92 41.93 14.12
C GLU A 181 -19.74 42.47 12.70
N VAL A 182 -20.69 42.18 11.81
CA VAL A 182 -20.69 42.74 10.45
C VAL A 182 -20.91 44.24 10.53
N GLY A 183 -19.98 45.01 9.95
CA GLY A 183 -19.99 46.47 10.00
C GLY A 183 -19.22 47.07 11.18
N GLU A 184 -18.69 46.24 12.07
CA GLU A 184 -17.82 46.70 13.16
C GLU A 184 -16.53 47.34 12.59
N LEU A 185 -16.19 48.53 13.09
CA LEU A 185 -14.97 49.23 12.73
C LEU A 185 -13.83 48.75 13.62
N LEU A 186 -12.89 48.00 13.04
CA LEU A 186 -11.71 47.52 13.75
C LEU A 186 -10.52 48.48 13.56
N PRO A 187 -9.83 48.89 14.63
CA PRO A 187 -8.66 49.74 14.52
C PRO A 187 -7.48 49.01 13.87
N LYS A 188 -6.88 49.60 12.83
CA LYS A 188 -5.62 49.09 12.25
C LYS A 188 -4.48 49.30 13.24
N VAL A 189 -3.95 48.22 13.81
CA VAL A 189 -2.82 48.27 14.75
C VAL A 189 -1.47 48.32 14.02
N LYS A 190 -1.29 47.49 13.00
CA LYS A 190 -0.04 47.35 12.25
C LYS A 190 -0.33 46.88 10.82
N GLU A 191 0.53 47.27 9.89
CA GLU A 191 0.62 46.65 8.56
C GLU A 191 2.02 46.08 8.34
N ILE A 192 2.09 44.93 7.70
CA ILE A 192 3.35 44.24 7.37
C ILE A 192 3.28 43.89 5.90
N LEU A 193 4.25 44.39 5.14
CA LEU A 193 4.47 43.96 3.77
C LEU A 193 5.41 42.75 3.79
N ASP A 194 4.89 41.60 3.36
CA ASP A 194 5.65 40.34 3.32
C ASP A 194 5.94 39.95 1.86
N GLU A 195 7.22 39.95 1.49
CA GLU A 195 7.63 39.49 0.16
C GLU A 195 7.77 37.96 0.16
N LYS A 196 6.92 37.28 -0.62
CA LYS A 196 6.96 35.83 -0.76
C LYS A 196 7.56 35.43 -2.10
N LYS A 197 8.40 34.40 -2.08
CA LYS A 197 8.94 33.73 -3.28
C LYS A 197 8.32 32.36 -3.44
N THR A 198 8.11 31.96 -4.69
CA THR A 198 7.70 30.60 -5.00
C THR A 198 8.79 29.62 -4.57
N LYS A 199 8.37 28.44 -4.09
CA LYS A 199 9.27 27.35 -3.74
C LYS A 199 9.21 26.30 -4.85
N PRO A 200 10.33 25.64 -5.19
CA PRO A 200 10.29 24.50 -6.09
C PRO A 200 9.43 23.37 -5.49
N PRO A 201 8.93 22.45 -6.32
CA PRO A 201 8.26 21.25 -5.85
C PRO A 201 9.10 20.51 -4.80
N GLY A 202 8.46 20.10 -3.70
CA GLY A 202 9.15 19.39 -2.63
C GLY A 202 9.61 18.01 -3.10
N ARG A 203 10.84 17.62 -2.73
CA ARG A 203 11.32 16.25 -2.95
C ARG A 203 10.46 15.22 -2.21
N PHE A 204 10.35 14.03 -2.80
CA PHE A 204 9.75 12.86 -2.17
C PHE A 204 10.52 12.45 -0.90
N THR A 205 9.81 11.97 0.11
CA THR A 205 10.31 10.96 1.06
C THR A 205 10.06 9.56 0.46
N LEU A 206 10.68 8.51 1.00
CA LEU A 206 10.34 7.14 0.56
C LEU A 206 8.84 6.84 0.70
N GLY A 207 8.21 7.28 1.80
CA GLY A 207 6.76 7.10 2.01
C GLY A 207 5.90 7.83 0.96
N SER A 208 6.26 9.07 0.59
CA SER A 208 5.52 9.77 -0.48
C SER A 208 5.83 9.22 -1.87
N LEU A 209 7.00 8.64 -2.08
CA LEU A 209 7.33 7.94 -3.33
C LEU A 209 6.47 6.69 -3.48
N VAL A 210 6.28 5.91 -2.42
CA VAL A 210 5.35 4.76 -2.42
C VAL A 210 3.92 5.20 -2.74
N LYS A 211 3.46 6.33 -2.19
CA LYS A 211 2.14 6.89 -2.54
C LYS A 211 2.04 7.30 -4.01
N GLU A 212 3.10 7.87 -4.56
CA GLU A 212 3.12 8.26 -5.97
C GLU A 212 3.13 7.04 -6.90
N LEU A 213 3.87 6.00 -6.55
CA LEU A 213 3.83 4.70 -7.25
C LEU A 213 2.42 4.11 -7.25
N GLU A 214 1.74 4.09 -6.10
CA GLU A 214 0.34 3.64 -6.01
C GLU A 214 -0.60 4.50 -6.86
N ARG A 215 -0.44 5.84 -6.83
CA ARG A 215 -1.24 6.78 -7.62
C ARG A 215 -1.10 6.54 -9.12
N LEU A 216 0.11 6.21 -9.57
CA LEU A 216 0.41 5.89 -10.96
C LEU A 216 0.05 4.45 -11.33
N GLY A 217 -0.42 3.62 -10.39
CA GLY A 217 -0.70 2.21 -10.62
C GLY A 217 0.54 1.36 -10.91
N ILE A 218 1.71 1.81 -10.45
CA ILE A 218 3.01 1.16 -10.63
C ILE A 218 3.39 0.48 -9.32
N GLY A 219 3.65 -0.82 -9.37
CA GLY A 219 3.92 -1.63 -8.18
C GLY A 219 2.66 -2.10 -7.46
N ARG A 220 2.88 -2.91 -6.44
CA ARG A 220 1.87 -3.63 -5.65
C ARG A 220 2.31 -3.65 -4.18
N PRO A 221 1.40 -3.96 -3.22
CA PRO A 221 1.75 -4.11 -1.80
C PRO A 221 3.00 -4.97 -1.53
N SER A 222 3.24 -5.98 -2.37
CA SER A 222 4.40 -6.88 -2.32
C SER A 222 5.70 -6.28 -2.86
N THR A 223 5.65 -5.24 -3.70
CA THR A 223 6.83 -4.73 -4.42
C THR A 223 7.30 -3.36 -3.95
N TYR A 224 6.47 -2.52 -3.32
CA TYR A 224 6.84 -1.15 -2.94
C TYR A 224 8.14 -1.06 -2.12
N ALA A 225 8.29 -1.90 -1.09
CA ALA A 225 9.50 -1.90 -0.26
C ALA A 225 10.74 -2.39 -1.03
N ALA A 226 10.56 -3.36 -1.93
CA ALA A 226 11.64 -3.85 -2.77
C ALA A 226 12.07 -2.81 -3.81
N ILE A 227 11.13 -2.08 -4.42
CA ILE A 227 11.42 -1.01 -5.37
C ILE A 227 12.28 0.06 -4.70
N THR A 228 11.82 0.61 -3.57
CA THR A 228 12.54 1.67 -2.85
C THR A 228 13.92 1.24 -2.35
N LYS A 229 14.02 0.01 -1.84
CA LYS A 229 15.30 -0.59 -1.46
C LYS A 229 16.25 -0.73 -2.64
N ASN A 230 15.80 -1.32 -3.75
CA ASN A 230 16.64 -1.60 -4.91
C ASN A 230 17.21 -0.34 -5.55
N ILE A 231 16.44 0.74 -5.67
CA ILE A 231 16.94 2.00 -6.25
C ILE A 231 17.95 2.70 -5.33
N THR A 232 17.81 2.51 -4.02
CA THR A 232 18.71 3.07 -3.00
C THR A 232 20.01 2.28 -2.95
N ASP A 233 19.94 0.95 -2.83
CA ASP A 233 21.10 0.06 -2.73
C ASP A 233 21.99 0.10 -3.98
N ARG A 234 21.39 0.28 -5.16
CA ARG A 234 22.13 0.44 -6.42
C ARG A 234 22.74 1.82 -6.60
N GLY A 235 22.52 2.74 -5.66
CA GLY A 235 23.08 4.09 -5.69
C GLY A 235 22.46 5.02 -6.73
N TYR A 236 21.25 4.71 -7.24
CA TYR A 236 20.53 5.60 -8.16
C TYR A 236 19.91 6.80 -7.44
N VAL A 237 19.53 6.59 -6.18
CA VAL A 237 19.05 7.62 -5.27
C VAL A 237 19.73 7.47 -3.91
N LYS A 238 19.73 8.53 -3.11
CA LYS A 238 20.07 8.49 -1.69
C LYS A 238 19.00 9.18 -0.87
N GLU A 239 18.90 8.82 0.40
CA GLU A 239 18.14 9.61 1.37
C GLU A 239 19.04 10.67 2.02
N GLU A 240 18.62 11.93 1.94
CA GLU A 240 19.26 13.06 2.60
C GLU A 240 18.21 13.85 3.38
N LYS A 241 18.36 13.91 4.71
CA LYS A 241 17.38 14.55 5.63
C LYS A 241 15.94 14.05 5.40
N GLY A 242 15.81 12.73 5.18
CA GLY A 242 14.52 12.06 4.92
C GLY A 242 13.92 12.34 3.53
N LYS A 243 14.71 12.92 2.61
CA LYS A 243 14.31 13.21 1.23
C LYS A 243 15.09 12.35 0.26
N VAL A 244 14.40 11.81 -0.73
CA VAL A 244 14.99 11.06 -1.85
C VAL A 244 15.63 12.05 -2.80
N VAL A 245 16.92 11.92 -3.02
CA VAL A 245 17.72 12.76 -3.91
C VAL A 245 18.29 11.87 -5.02
N PRO A 246 18.09 12.21 -6.31
CA PRO A 246 18.72 11.49 -7.41
C PRO A 246 20.24 11.62 -7.34
N MET A 247 20.94 10.57 -7.75
CA MET A 247 22.39 10.53 -7.81
C MET A 247 22.84 10.48 -9.28
N PRO A 248 24.08 10.91 -9.61
CA PRO A 248 24.55 10.94 -10.99
C PRO A 248 24.40 9.61 -11.77
N PRO A 249 24.61 8.41 -11.17
CA PRO A 249 24.34 7.15 -11.87
C PRO A 249 22.87 6.95 -12.23
N GLY A 250 21.95 7.43 -11.40
CA GLY A 250 20.51 7.37 -11.66
C GLY A 250 20.10 8.32 -12.77
N GLU A 251 20.61 9.55 -12.77
CA GLU A 251 20.36 10.53 -13.83
C GLU A 251 20.89 10.02 -15.18
N ALA A 252 22.14 9.55 -15.23
CA ALA A 252 22.72 9.00 -16.45
C ALA A 252 21.96 7.77 -17.00
N LEU A 253 21.44 6.92 -16.11
CA LEU A 253 20.60 5.79 -16.51
C LEU A 253 19.28 6.26 -17.15
N ILE A 254 18.63 7.26 -16.56
CA ILE A 254 17.39 7.82 -17.10
C ILE A 254 17.64 8.48 -18.46
N ASP A 255 18.71 9.26 -18.60
CA ASP A 255 19.08 9.89 -19.88
C ASP A 255 19.31 8.83 -20.98
N TYR A 256 20.03 7.75 -20.65
CA TYR A 256 20.24 6.63 -21.57
C TYR A 256 18.91 5.96 -21.98
N LEU A 257 18.05 5.65 -21.00
CA LEU A 257 16.76 5.01 -21.27
C LEU A 257 15.84 5.93 -22.07
N MET A 258 15.81 7.23 -21.81
CA MET A 258 15.05 8.20 -22.61
C MET A 258 15.53 8.25 -24.07
N GLY A 259 16.84 8.14 -24.30
CA GLY A 259 17.41 8.19 -25.65
C GLY A 259 17.19 6.92 -26.48
N GLN A 260 17.31 5.73 -25.87
CA GLN A 260 17.33 4.45 -26.61
C GLN A 260 16.09 3.57 -26.37
N HIS A 261 15.45 3.69 -25.21
CA HIS A 261 14.44 2.76 -24.73
C HIS A 261 13.31 3.48 -23.97
N ALA A 262 12.85 4.63 -24.46
CA ALA A 262 11.89 5.50 -23.76
C ALA A 262 10.61 4.75 -23.33
N TRP A 263 10.22 3.74 -24.11
CA TRP A 263 9.07 2.90 -23.80
C TRP A 263 9.20 2.10 -22.49
N VAL A 264 10.42 1.80 -22.01
CA VAL A 264 10.67 1.03 -20.78
C VAL A 264 10.37 1.86 -19.52
N ILE A 265 10.52 3.17 -19.61
CA ILE A 265 10.32 4.11 -18.49
C ILE A 265 8.97 4.84 -18.57
N ASP A 266 8.11 4.44 -19.52
CA ASP A 266 6.77 4.97 -19.66
C ASP A 266 5.85 4.49 -18.52
N TYR A 267 5.26 5.45 -17.80
CA TYR A 267 4.44 5.17 -16.63
C TYR A 267 3.15 4.42 -17.00
N GLU A 268 2.52 4.81 -18.11
CA GLU A 268 1.26 4.21 -18.55
C GLU A 268 1.46 2.75 -18.97
N LEU A 269 2.54 2.46 -19.70
CA LEU A 269 2.89 1.08 -20.05
C LEU A 269 3.15 0.23 -18.81
N THR A 270 3.93 0.76 -17.86
CA THR A 270 4.24 0.03 -16.61
C THR A 270 2.97 -0.27 -15.84
N SER A 271 2.07 0.70 -15.71
CA SER A 271 0.77 0.51 -15.07
C SER A 271 -0.10 -0.53 -15.79
N LYS A 272 -0.17 -0.47 -17.13
CA LYS A 272 -0.89 -1.47 -17.94
C LYS A 272 -0.31 -2.87 -17.80
N MET A 273 1.01 -2.99 -17.69
CA MET A 273 1.66 -4.29 -17.46
C MET A 273 1.22 -4.89 -16.13
N GLU A 274 1.18 -4.08 -15.08
CA GLU A 274 0.69 -4.50 -13.76
C GLU A 274 -0.79 -4.93 -13.82
N SER A 275 -1.67 -4.12 -14.44
CA SER A 275 -3.08 -4.51 -14.63
C SER A 275 -3.25 -5.78 -15.46
N PHE A 276 -2.38 -6.03 -16.45
CA PHE A 276 -2.42 -7.25 -17.22
C PHE A 276 -2.10 -8.48 -16.35
N LEU A 277 -1.14 -8.37 -15.44
CA LEU A 277 -0.81 -9.47 -14.52
C LEU A 277 -1.98 -9.78 -13.58
N ASP A 278 -2.77 -8.78 -13.17
CA ASP A 278 -4.00 -9.03 -12.40
C ASP A 278 -5.02 -9.85 -13.21
N LEU A 279 -5.17 -9.57 -14.52
CA LEU A 279 -6.04 -10.37 -15.40
C LEU A 279 -5.57 -11.83 -15.52
N VAL A 280 -4.26 -12.07 -15.45
CA VAL A 280 -3.70 -13.43 -15.42
C VAL A 280 -4.08 -14.15 -14.13
N VAL A 281 -4.00 -13.46 -12.98
CA VAL A 281 -4.43 -14.01 -11.68
C VAL A 281 -5.93 -14.34 -11.68
N GLU A 282 -6.75 -13.52 -12.34
CA GLU A 282 -8.18 -13.75 -12.51
C GLU A 282 -8.53 -14.83 -13.55
N ASN A 283 -7.54 -15.47 -14.18
CA ASN A 283 -7.73 -16.39 -15.31
C ASN A 283 -8.49 -15.76 -16.50
N LYS A 284 -8.46 -14.43 -16.64
CA LYS A 284 -9.02 -13.71 -17.79
C LYS A 284 -8.01 -13.56 -18.94
N GLU A 285 -6.72 -13.67 -18.63
CA GLU A 285 -5.61 -13.58 -19.57
C GLU A 285 -4.55 -14.65 -19.31
N THR A 286 -3.64 -14.85 -20.27
CA THR A 286 -2.55 -15.83 -20.14
C THR A 286 -1.18 -15.16 -20.00
N TRP A 287 -0.33 -15.68 -19.12
CA TRP A 287 1.03 -15.18 -18.93
C TRP A 287 1.86 -15.26 -20.22
N GLN A 288 1.60 -16.25 -21.09
CA GLN A 288 2.27 -16.37 -22.38
C GLN A 288 1.95 -15.18 -23.30
N ARG A 289 0.71 -14.67 -23.29
CA ARG A 289 0.33 -13.48 -24.07
C ARG A 289 1.08 -12.25 -23.56
N PHE A 290 1.16 -12.07 -22.25
CA PHE A 290 1.96 -11.01 -21.64
C PHE A 290 3.42 -11.05 -22.10
N CYS A 291 4.09 -12.19 -21.89
CA CYS A 291 5.50 -12.36 -22.25
C CYS A 291 5.75 -12.15 -23.74
N ARG A 292 4.84 -12.62 -24.62
CA ARG A 292 4.95 -12.41 -26.07
C ARG A 292 4.92 -10.93 -26.44
N GLY A 293 4.03 -10.15 -25.82
CA GLY A 293 3.96 -8.70 -26.05
C GLY A 293 5.25 -7.98 -25.68
N VAL A 294 5.81 -8.30 -24.51
CA VAL A 294 7.09 -7.75 -24.05
C VAL A 294 8.24 -8.19 -24.96
N HIS A 295 8.33 -9.48 -25.30
CA HIS A 295 9.38 -10.01 -26.17
C HIS A 295 9.40 -9.34 -27.54
N ASN A 296 8.23 -9.16 -28.16
CA ASN A 296 8.11 -8.50 -29.45
C ASN A 296 8.63 -7.06 -29.40
N LYS A 297 8.35 -6.34 -28.30
CA LYS A 297 8.79 -4.95 -28.13
C LYS A 297 10.27 -4.82 -27.79
N MET A 298 10.84 -5.82 -27.11
CA MET A 298 12.28 -5.91 -26.83
C MET A 298 13.12 -6.28 -28.07
N GLY A 299 12.49 -6.71 -29.16
CA GLY A 299 13.20 -7.12 -30.38
C GLY A 299 14.08 -8.35 -30.17
N PHE A 300 13.78 -9.20 -29.19
CA PHE A 300 14.51 -10.46 -29.02
C PHE A 300 14.41 -11.28 -30.31
N SER A 301 15.57 -11.73 -30.82
CA SER A 301 15.61 -12.62 -31.96
C SER A 301 14.76 -13.85 -31.64
N VAL A 302 13.78 -14.17 -32.49
CA VAL A 302 13.13 -15.47 -32.46
C VAL A 302 14.25 -16.50 -32.57
N PRO A 303 14.50 -17.35 -31.56
CA PRO A 303 15.48 -18.41 -31.70
C PRO A 303 15.14 -19.17 -32.98
N ALA A 304 16.14 -19.46 -33.81
CA ALA A 304 15.93 -20.18 -35.07
C ALA A 304 14.93 -21.32 -34.82
N ALA A 305 13.85 -21.35 -35.60
CA ALA A 305 12.80 -22.35 -35.42
C ALA A 305 13.47 -23.71 -35.37
N ARG A 306 13.53 -24.33 -34.19
CA ARG A 306 13.91 -25.74 -34.11
C ARG A 306 12.87 -26.44 -34.97
N ASN A 307 13.32 -27.08 -36.06
CA ASN A 307 12.46 -27.78 -37.00
C ASN A 307 11.37 -28.52 -36.23
N ALA A 308 10.14 -28.00 -36.25
CA ALA A 308 9.00 -28.53 -35.51
C ALA A 308 8.43 -29.80 -36.16
N GLY A 309 9.32 -30.58 -36.80
CA GLY A 309 9.08 -31.90 -37.36
C GLY A 309 10.11 -32.94 -36.89
N GLY A 310 11.04 -32.57 -36.00
CA GLY A 310 11.91 -33.54 -35.33
C GLY A 310 11.15 -34.35 -34.28
N GLY A 311 11.55 -35.61 -34.10
CA GLY A 311 11.09 -36.44 -32.99
C GLY A 311 11.38 -35.78 -31.62
N PRO A 312 10.75 -36.26 -30.54
CA PRO A 312 11.01 -35.76 -29.21
C PRO A 312 12.50 -35.76 -28.84
N SER A 313 12.97 -34.69 -28.20
CA SER A 313 14.32 -34.69 -27.64
C SER A 313 14.46 -35.72 -26.51
N GLU A 314 15.67 -36.22 -26.24
CA GLU A 314 15.93 -37.12 -25.10
C GLU A 314 15.44 -36.53 -23.77
N GLY A 315 15.59 -35.21 -23.59
CA GLY A 315 15.09 -34.50 -22.41
C GLY A 315 13.56 -34.53 -22.29
N GLN A 316 12.84 -34.36 -23.41
CA GLN A 316 11.38 -34.48 -23.42
C GLN A 316 10.92 -35.92 -23.15
N LEU A 317 11.59 -36.93 -23.72
CA LEU A 317 11.28 -38.34 -23.48
C LEU A 317 11.50 -38.72 -22.02
N LYS A 318 12.65 -38.32 -21.45
CA LYS A 318 12.95 -38.54 -20.04
C LYS A 318 11.90 -37.91 -19.13
N TYR A 319 11.57 -36.64 -19.37
CA TYR A 319 10.56 -35.94 -18.57
C TYR A 319 9.17 -36.56 -18.72
N ALA A 320 8.75 -36.91 -19.94
CA ALA A 320 7.48 -37.56 -20.19
C ALA A 320 7.38 -38.93 -19.51
N ASN A 321 8.43 -39.75 -19.58
CA ASN A 321 8.48 -41.06 -18.93
C ASN A 321 8.47 -40.94 -17.40
N ASP A 322 9.24 -40.02 -16.83
CA ASP A 322 9.21 -39.74 -15.39
C ASP A 322 7.80 -39.26 -14.95
N LEU A 323 7.17 -38.40 -15.74
CA LEU A 323 5.82 -37.89 -15.48
C LEU A 323 4.76 -38.99 -15.63
N ALA A 324 4.89 -39.86 -16.62
CA ALA A 324 4.04 -41.01 -16.86
C ALA A 324 4.11 -42.00 -15.69
N ALA A 325 5.33 -42.36 -15.26
CA ALA A 325 5.57 -43.24 -14.12
C ALA A 325 5.01 -42.67 -12.81
N ARG A 326 5.20 -41.37 -12.55
CA ARG A 326 4.67 -40.70 -11.35
C ARG A 326 3.15 -40.62 -11.28
N ASN A 327 2.46 -40.70 -12.41
CA ASN A 327 1.00 -40.58 -12.47
C ASN A 327 0.33 -41.88 -12.94
N SER A 328 1.08 -42.99 -13.05
CA SER A 328 0.60 -44.29 -13.56
C SER A 328 -0.12 -44.19 -14.90
N LEU A 329 0.42 -43.37 -15.81
CA LEU A 329 -0.13 -43.16 -17.16
C LEU A 329 0.75 -43.85 -18.20
N ALA A 330 0.14 -44.32 -19.29
CA ALA A 330 0.86 -44.76 -20.48
C ALA A 330 0.94 -43.61 -21.50
N ILE A 331 2.08 -43.46 -22.17
CA ILE A 331 2.24 -42.50 -23.28
C ILE A 331 1.87 -43.25 -24.58
N PRO A 332 0.83 -42.82 -25.32
CA PRO A 332 0.51 -43.40 -26.62
C PRO A 332 1.68 -43.31 -27.60
N GLU A 333 1.96 -44.39 -28.34
CA GLU A 333 3.12 -44.45 -29.27
C GLU A 333 3.10 -43.37 -30.35
N GLU A 334 1.90 -42.92 -30.77
CA GLU A 334 1.78 -41.85 -31.77
C GLU A 334 2.31 -40.50 -31.27
N ILE A 335 2.26 -40.27 -29.96
CA ILE A 335 2.72 -39.04 -29.32
C ILE A 335 4.26 -39.01 -29.27
N LEU A 336 4.91 -40.17 -29.23
CA LEU A 336 6.37 -40.31 -29.22
C LEU A 336 7.01 -40.00 -30.59
N LYS A 337 6.22 -39.86 -31.66
CA LYS A 337 6.73 -39.56 -33.01
C LYS A 337 6.92 -38.07 -33.27
N SER A 338 6.38 -37.20 -32.40
CA SER A 338 6.43 -35.75 -32.57
C SER A 338 6.78 -35.07 -31.26
N GLY A 339 7.87 -34.28 -31.24
CA GLY A 339 8.21 -33.49 -30.07
C GLY A 339 7.10 -32.50 -29.68
N ARG A 340 6.29 -32.03 -30.63
CA ARG A 340 5.13 -31.17 -30.37
C ARG A 340 3.99 -31.93 -29.72
N ALA A 341 3.65 -33.13 -30.22
CA ALA A 341 2.61 -33.96 -29.63
C ALA A 341 2.96 -34.34 -28.19
N LEU A 342 4.23 -34.70 -27.94
CA LEU A 342 4.70 -35.05 -26.59
C LEU A 342 4.64 -33.86 -25.63
N SER A 343 4.99 -32.65 -26.06
CA SER A 343 4.80 -31.44 -25.24
C SER A 343 3.34 -31.19 -24.89
N MET A 344 2.41 -31.32 -25.84
CA MET A 344 0.98 -31.14 -25.58
C MET A 344 0.43 -32.19 -24.60
N TRP A 345 0.91 -33.43 -24.70
CA TRP A 345 0.55 -34.49 -23.74
C TRP A 345 1.10 -34.19 -22.35
N ILE A 346 2.37 -33.77 -22.24
CA ILE A 346 2.98 -33.33 -20.98
C ILE A 346 2.16 -32.21 -20.34
N GLU A 347 1.82 -31.16 -21.10
CA GLU A 347 1.03 -30.02 -20.61
C GLU A 347 -0.36 -30.46 -20.14
N GLY A 348 -1.01 -31.39 -20.85
CA GLY A 348 -2.30 -31.94 -20.43
C GLY A 348 -2.23 -32.73 -19.12
N VAL A 349 -1.15 -33.48 -18.89
CA VAL A 349 -0.94 -34.24 -17.65
C VAL A 349 -0.58 -33.31 -16.48
N VAL A 350 0.26 -32.30 -16.72
CA VAL A 350 0.60 -31.28 -15.71
C VAL A 350 -0.63 -30.43 -15.36
N GLY A 351 -1.42 -30.04 -16.35
CA GLY A 351 -2.66 -29.26 -16.18
C GLY A 351 -3.75 -30.00 -15.41
N ARG A 352 -3.83 -31.34 -15.51
CA ARG A 352 -4.76 -32.14 -14.70
C ARG A 352 -4.43 -32.14 -13.20
N LYS A 353 -3.24 -31.70 -12.78
CA LYS A 353 -2.86 -31.56 -11.37
C LYS A 353 -3.23 -30.21 -10.74
N ALA A 354 -3.97 -29.34 -11.44
CA ALA A 354 -4.50 -28.11 -10.88
C ALA A 354 -5.93 -28.26 -10.34
N ALA A 355 -6.12 -29.18 -9.39
CA ALA A 355 -7.17 -29.09 -8.38
C ALA A 355 -6.84 -30.05 -7.22
N PRO A 356 -6.19 -29.59 -6.14
CA PRO A 356 -6.45 -30.21 -4.86
C PRO A 356 -7.86 -29.80 -4.44
N ASP A 357 -8.75 -30.79 -4.39
CA ASP A 357 -10.02 -30.69 -3.68
C ASP A 357 -9.72 -30.22 -2.25
N ARG A 358 -10.03 -28.96 -1.97
CA ARG A 358 -10.07 -28.40 -0.62
C ARG A 358 -11.52 -28.37 -0.14
N SER A 359 -12.22 -29.50 -0.17
CA SER A 359 -13.27 -29.73 0.82
C SER A 359 -12.58 -29.80 2.18
N LEU A 360 -12.70 -28.74 2.97
CA LEU A 360 -12.37 -28.72 4.39
C LEU A 360 -13.12 -29.86 5.08
N LYS A 361 -12.41 -30.93 5.46
CA LYS A 361 -12.92 -31.88 6.44
C LYS A 361 -12.95 -31.15 7.79
N VAL A 362 -14.13 -30.71 8.18
CA VAL A 362 -14.42 -30.38 9.58
C VAL A 362 -14.40 -31.71 10.34
N SER A 363 -13.40 -31.93 11.19
CA SER A 363 -13.49 -33.01 12.17
C SER A 363 -14.50 -32.60 13.24
N GLN A 364 -15.67 -33.23 13.20
CA GLN A 364 -16.40 -33.49 14.43
C GLN A 364 -15.62 -34.59 15.16
N ASP A 365 -15.21 -34.33 16.39
CA ASP A 365 -15.37 -35.28 17.49
C ASP A 365 -15.03 -34.66 18.85
N LYS A 366 -16.08 -34.68 19.69
CA LYS A 366 -16.20 -34.63 21.16
C LYS A 366 -15.74 -33.40 21.96
#